data_AF-A0AAE0JKK3-F1
#
_entry.id   AF-A0AAE0JKK3-F1
#
_cell.length_a   1.000
_cell.length_b   1.000
_cell.length_c   1.000
_cell.angle_alpha   90.00
_cell.angle_beta   90.00
_cell.angle_gamma   90.00
#
_symmetry.space_group_name_H-M   'P 1'
#
loop_
_entity.id
_entity.type
_entity.pdbx_description
1 polymer ?
#
loop_
_entity_poly.entity_id
_entity_poly.type
_entity_poly.pdbx_seq_one_letter_code
_entity_poly.pdbx_strand_id
1 'polypeptide(L)' 'MTDEQNRKLLWEKLAKGETDHNNIERLINLIERNYISTDTGLRPMEFAYKAQYFTIDVMTEFKSIAASPPSPKWLT' A
#
# COMPACT_ATOMS: atom_id res chain seq x y z
N MET A 1 9.37 -4.41 22.39
CA MET A 1 9.38 -5.18 21.12
C MET A 1 10.60 -4.72 20.37
N THR A 2 11.54 -5.61 20.03
CA THR A 2 12.80 -5.22 19.37
C THR A 2 12.60 -5.08 17.86
N ASP A 3 13.40 -4.25 17.19
CA ASP A 3 13.33 -4.02 15.73
C ASP A 3 13.36 -5.31 14.91
N GLU A 4 14.05 -6.33 15.42
CA GLU A 4 14.12 -7.66 14.81
C GLU A 4 12.78 -8.40 14.79
N GLN A 5 11.98 -8.28 15.86
CA GLN A 5 10.65 -8.86 15.93
C GLN A 5 9.68 -8.15 14.96
N ASN A 6 9.82 -6.82 14.81
CA ASN A 6 9.04 -6.03 13.86
C ASN A 6 9.35 -6.40 12.41
N ARG A 7 10.63 -6.59 12.06
CA ARG A 7 11.03 -7.08 10.73
C ARG A 7 10.47 -8.47 10.46
N LYS A 8 10.57 -9.39 11.42
CA LYS A 8 10.08 -10.75 11.25
C LYS A 8 8.56 -10.78 11.02
N LEU A 9 7.82 -9.99 11.79
CA LEU A 9 6.37 -9.83 11.63
C LEU A 9 6.02 -9.21 10.26
N LEU A 10 6.77 -8.20 9.81
CA LEU A 10 6.59 -7.59 8.50
C LEU A 10 6.79 -8.62 7.37
N TRP A 11 7.85 -9.42 7.44
CA TRP A 11 8.11 -10.47 6.44
C TRP A 11 7.03 -11.55 6.43
N GLU A 12 6.49 -11.94 7.58
CA GLU A 12 5.37 -12.89 7.63
C GLU A 12 4.07 -12.31 7.03
N LYS A 13 3.78 -11.03 7.25
CA LYS A 13 2.62 -10.35 6.63
C LYS A 13 2.76 -10.28 5.11
N LEU A 14 3.93 -9.87 4.63
CA LEU A 14 4.24 -9.81 3.20
C LEU A 14 4.17 -11.20 2.55
N ALA A 15 4.74 -12.23 3.19
CA ALA A 15 4.74 -13.60 2.68
C ALA A 15 3.34 -14.23 2.64
N LYS A 16 2.43 -13.82 3.54
CA LYS A 16 1.02 -14.23 3.52
C LYS A 16 0.19 -13.50 2.46
N GLY A 17 0.77 -12.54 1.74
CA GLY A 17 0.02 -11.69 0.83
C GLY A 17 -0.92 -10.71 1.54
N GLU A 18 -0.71 -10.46 2.84
CA GLU A 18 -1.28 -9.31 3.55
C GLU A 18 -0.55 -8.02 3.10
N THR A 19 -0.31 -7.88 1.81
CA THR A 19 -0.18 -6.58 1.18
C THR A 19 -1.53 -5.91 1.27
N ASP A 20 -1.55 -4.69 1.79
CA ASP A 20 -2.74 -3.87 1.95
C ASP A 20 -3.46 -3.76 0.60
N HIS A 21 -4.50 -4.60 0.41
CA HIS A 21 -5.29 -4.66 -0.82
C HIS A 21 -5.82 -3.27 -1.20
N ASN A 22 -6.04 -2.43 -0.19
CA ASN A 22 -6.52 -1.06 -0.30
C ASN A 22 -5.68 -0.18 -1.22
N ASN A 23 -4.35 -0.28 -1.20
CA ASN A 23 -3.50 0.58 -2.02
C ASN A 23 -3.48 0.15 -3.48
N ILE A 24 -3.40 -1.16 -3.73
CA ILE A 24 -3.46 -1.71 -5.10
C ILE A 24 -4.83 -1.40 -5.71
N GLU A 25 -5.92 -1.58 -4.96
CA GLU A 25 -7.27 -1.22 -5.41
C GLU A 25 -7.41 0.29 -5.69
N ARG A 26 -6.84 1.16 -4.87
CA ARG A 26 -6.82 2.61 -5.13
C ARG A 26 -6.07 2.96 -6.41
N LEU A 27 -4.93 2.30 -6.67
CA LEU A 27 -4.16 2.50 -7.90
C LEU A 27 -4.94 2.04 -9.13
N ILE A 28 -5.57 0.86 -9.07
CA ILE A 28 -6.43 0.34 -10.15
C ILE A 28 -7.57 1.31 -10.43
N ASN A 29 -8.30 1.74 -9.41
CA ASN A 29 -9.40 2.71 -9.55
C ASN A 29 -8.95 4.04 -10.19
N LEU A 30 -7.74 4.51 -9.87
CA LEU A 30 -7.18 5.72 -10.45
C LEU A 30 -6.86 5.54 -11.94
N ILE A 31 -6.30 4.39 -12.33
CA ILE A 31 -6.04 4.02 -13.73
C ILE A 31 -7.35 3.94 -14.50
N GLU A 32 -8.32 3.19 -14.00
CA GLU A 32 -9.61 2.97 -14.66
C GLU A 32 -10.36 4.28 -14.92
N ARG A 33 -10.35 5.20 -13.96
CA ARG A 33 -11.08 6.47 -14.08
C ARG A 33 -10.39 7.47 -15.00
N ASN A 34 -9.07 7.55 -14.97
CA ASN A 34 -8.36 8.71 -15.51
C ASN A 34 -7.39 8.38 -16.64
N TYR A 35 -6.97 7.13 -16.80
CA TYR A 35 -5.84 6.78 -17.68
C TYR A 35 -6.14 5.65 -18.67
N ILE A 36 -7.34 5.07 -18.66
CA ILE A 36 -7.80 4.20 -19.75
C ILE A 36 -8.16 5.09 -20.95
N SER A 37 -7.42 4.90 -22.05
CA SER A 37 -7.73 5.54 -23.32
C SER A 37 -8.95 4.87 -23.98
N THR A 38 -9.74 5.66 -24.71
CA THR A 38 -10.85 5.16 -25.53
C THR A 38 -10.54 5.38 -27.00
N ASP A 39 -11.33 4.77 -27.88
CA ASP A 39 -11.21 4.92 -29.34
C ASP A 39 -11.26 6.39 -29.80
N THR A 40 -11.83 7.26 -28.98
CA THR A 40 -12.04 8.68 -29.25
C THR A 40 -11.18 9.61 -28.40
N GLY A 41 -10.36 9.09 -27.47
CA GLY A 41 -9.64 9.94 -26.52
C GLY A 41 -8.43 9.26 -25.90
N LEU A 42 -7.24 9.81 -26.18
CA LEU A 42 -5.99 9.39 -25.54
C LEU A 42 -5.90 9.96 -24.12
N ARG A 43 -5.60 9.09 -23.15
CA ARG A 43 -5.37 9.45 -21.74
C ARG A 43 -4.03 8.89 -21.28
N PRO A 44 -2.91 9.58 -21.58
CA PRO A 44 -1.58 9.07 -21.27
C PRO A 44 -1.30 9.15 -19.77
N MET A 45 -0.53 8.18 -19.26
CA MET A 45 -0.05 8.18 -17.89
C MET A 45 1.47 8.11 -17.84
N GLU A 46 2.09 9.07 -17.15
CA GLU A 46 3.49 9.00 -16.76
C GLU A 46 3.66 8.00 -15.61
N PHE A 47 3.72 6.71 -15.95
CA PHE A 47 3.74 5.62 -14.97
C PHE A 47 4.87 5.77 -13.95
N ALA A 48 6.08 6.13 -14.39
CA ALA A 48 7.24 6.28 -13.52
C ALA A 48 7.00 7.27 -12.37
N TYR A 49 6.39 8.42 -12.67
CA TYR A 49 6.07 9.44 -11.67
C TYR A 49 4.99 8.96 -10.70
N LYS A 50 3.91 8.34 -11.21
CA LYS A 50 2.82 7.82 -10.38
C LYS A 50 3.26 6.66 -9.48
N ALA A 51 4.12 5.78 -9.99
CA ALA A 51 4.68 4.67 -9.23
C ALA A 51 5.55 5.13 -8.04
N GLN A 52 6.26 6.25 -8.17
CA GLN A 52 7.02 6.83 -7.06
C GLN A 52 6.12 7.27 -5.90
N TYR A 53 5.03 8.00 -6.18
CA TYR A 53 4.06 8.39 -5.14
C TYR A 53 3.36 7.18 -4.53
N PHE A 54 2.97 6.21 -5.36
CA PHE A 54 2.40 4.96 -4.86
C PHE A 54 3.35 4.25 -3.89
N THR A 55 4.65 4.23 -4.19
CA THR A 55 5.65 3.65 -3.29
C THR A 55 5.72 4.41 -1.96
N ILE A 56 5.64 5.75 -1.99
CA ILE A 56 5.59 6.58 -0.78
C ILE A 56 4.34 6.31 0.05
N ASP A 57 3.17 6.18 -0.59
CA ASP A 57 1.90 5.91 0.08
C ASP A 57 1.95 4.56 0.81
N VAL A 58 2.41 3.51 0.11
CA VAL A 58 2.60 2.17 0.68
C VAL A 58 3.58 2.21 1.86
N MET A 59 4.74 2.87 1.71
CA MET A 59 5.72 2.99 2.79
C MET A 59 5.19 3.78 4.00
N THR A 60 4.37 4.80 3.78
CA THR A 60 3.79 5.64 4.83
C THR A 60 2.76 4.85 5.64
N GLU A 61 1.91 4.07 4.99
CA GLU A 61 0.96 3.18 5.66
C GLU A 61 1.68 2.10 6.47
N PHE A 62 2.74 1.49 5.93
CA PHE A 62 3.57 0.55 6.70
C PHE A 62 4.17 1.17 7.97
N LYS A 63 4.66 2.42 7.89
CA LYS A 63 5.17 3.13 9.07
C LYS A 63 4.07 3.46 10.08
N SER A 64 2.87 3.81 9.62
CA SER A 64 1.70 4.03 10.47
C SER A 64 1.31 2.76 11.24
N ILE A 65 1.24 1.62 10.54
CA ILE A 65 0.97 0.31 11.15
C ILE A 65 2.05 -0.08 12.17
N ALA A 66 3.32 0.22 11.88
CA ALA A 66 4.43 -0.05 12.81
C ALA A 66 4.43 0.87 14.04
N ALA A 67 3.84 2.07 13.93
CA ALA A 67 3.75 3.05 15.01
C ALA A 67 2.56 2.82 15.96
N SER A 68 1.55 2.05 15.55
CA SER A 68 0.46 1.63 16.45
C SER A 68 0.86 0.37 17.23
N PRO A 69 1.08 0.45 18.56
CA PRO A 69 1.25 -0.76 19.36
C PRO A 69 -0.03 -1.60 19.30
N PRO A 70 0.06 -2.95 19.26
CA PRO A 70 -1.12 -3.79 19.37
C PRO A 70 -1.84 -3.45 20.67
N SER A 71 -3.16 -3.18 20.58
CA SER A 71 -3.99 -2.94 21.75
C SER A 71 -3.83 -4.12 22.72
N PRO A 72 -3.61 -3.86 24.02
CA PRO A 72 -3.36 -4.94 24.95
C PRO A 72 -4.59 -5.84 25.07
N LYS A 73 -4.40 -7.14 24.91
CA LYS A 73 -5.46 -8.18 24.98
C LYS A 73 -6.15 -8.30 26.35
N TRP A 74 -5.80 -7.45 27.31
CA TRP A 74 -6.35 -7.46 28.67
C TRP A 74 -7.43 -6.40 28.92
N LEU A 75 -7.91 -5.70 27.88
CA LEU A 75 -9.03 -4.74 27.95
C LEU A 75 -10.36 -5.26 27.37
N THR A 76 -10.53 -6.57 27.29
CA THR A 76 -11.83 -7.23 27.03
C THR A 76 -12.10 -8.28 28.09
#